data_AF-A0A2K4Y3G8-F1
#
_entry.id   AF-A0A2K4Y3G8-F1
#
_cell.length_a   1.000
_cell.length_b   1.000
_cell.length_c   1.000
_cell.angle_alpha   90.00
_cell.angle_beta   90.00
_cell.angle_gamma   90.00
#
_symmetry.space_group_name_H-M   'P 1'
#
loop_
_entity.id
_entity.type
_entity.pdbx_description
1 polymer ?
#
loop_
_entity_poly.entity_id
_entity_poly.type
_entity_poly.pdbx_seq_one_letter_code
_entity_poly.pdbx_strand_id
1 'polypeptide(L)'
;VLRYVNDHHMRGLVRLEHVPAGGVASVAPQAGTLAECLGLTDPGHESAGTAMRLVAKVGDFVRVSGTDEFAHHRRAVTQEGLYKENETRSVKDDRATLSASQYIYQGDIAAKIAALRIELEEATADFEASDAAMTELHDTIESLSVSRDRWNKLHVSFTMFSDIDAGGADAEVRRLREQLEALEAANPDLAKLEDQAEELLTQSSALTGRISILTERETVSDDRRTKLLDLQEILKPGVVGASARAALETYRAQLSIPLEILAPAPYKAELVRTIEKDQGTLQDSVNRLTAELKRIISNFDAQFEDAIPNNSDDLNEKIHDYVALCRRIDDRELPQAHDRMLRLITEQAPMAALHLYQKAEEEAQHIEEQIARVNRGLGSVEFNRGTRLSLHADPKKLTAVTDLHERARRISGRSLAVSMRDEKATHDQYRDILDLRNLLASDSAEARQWTRDALDVRNRFTLYCAETDSTTGELIRTYSNAGANSGGEQEKLMAFCLAGALSFNLADPSTSDNRPVFSQLMLDEAFSKSDPVFADQALSAFRKSGFQLLIVATVENTTTIQPYIDSVVMVSKRDTPGIEPIASTRTVTVREFAEISHELAGAPAAATVR
;
A
#
# COMPACT_ATOMS: atom_id res chain seq x y z
N VAL A 1 -1.54 -16.47 -0.98
CA VAL A 1 -0.63 -16.24 0.18
C VAL A 1 0.20 -14.97 0.01
N LEU A 2 1.04 -14.87 -1.03
CA LEU A 2 1.89 -13.68 -1.25
C LEU A 2 1.10 -12.35 -1.27
N ARG A 3 0.00 -12.30 -2.04
CA ARG A 3 -0.90 -11.13 -2.06
C ARG A 3 -1.42 -10.75 -0.68
N TYR A 4 -1.81 -11.73 0.14
CA TYR A 4 -2.32 -11.46 1.47
C TYR A 4 -1.24 -10.88 2.40
N VAL A 5 -0.03 -11.46 2.39
CA VAL A 5 1.10 -10.97 3.20
C VAL A 5 1.58 -9.60 2.74
N ASN A 6 1.46 -9.29 1.45
CA ASN A 6 1.76 -7.96 0.91
C ASN A 6 0.72 -6.92 1.35
N ASP A 7 -0.56 -7.28 1.29
CA ASP A 7 -1.66 -6.35 1.50
C ASP A 7 -2.00 -6.12 2.99
N HIS A 8 -1.37 -6.87 3.91
CA HIS A 8 -1.67 -6.81 5.34
C HIS A 8 -0.40 -6.59 6.18
N HIS A 9 -0.51 -5.75 7.21
CA HIS A 9 0.55 -5.54 8.17
C HIS A 9 0.71 -6.77 9.09
N MET A 10 1.72 -7.60 8.83
CA MET A 10 1.93 -8.88 9.52
C MET A 10 2.43 -8.77 10.97
N ARG A 11 2.74 -7.56 11.45
CA ARG A 11 3.24 -7.28 12.81
C ARG A 11 4.51 -8.06 13.17
N GLY A 12 5.27 -8.49 12.16
CA GLY A 12 6.51 -9.25 12.31
C GLY A 12 7.19 -9.47 10.96
N LEU A 13 8.41 -10.03 11.00
CA LEU A 13 9.15 -10.42 9.81
C LEU A 13 8.62 -11.76 9.28
N VAL A 14 8.02 -11.77 8.10
CA VAL A 14 7.52 -12.99 7.45
C VAL A 14 8.39 -13.36 6.26
N ARG A 15 8.92 -14.59 6.24
CA ARG A 15 9.64 -15.18 5.10
C ARG A 15 8.84 -16.38 4.60
N LEU A 16 8.51 -16.40 3.30
CA LEU A 16 7.69 -17.44 2.67
C LEU A 16 8.54 -18.24 1.69
N GLU A 17 8.55 -19.57 1.84
CA GLU A 17 9.22 -20.49 0.92
C GLU A 17 8.16 -21.31 0.16
N HIS A 18 8.28 -21.38 -1.16
CA HIS A 18 7.34 -22.10 -2.00
C HIS A 18 7.72 -23.58 -2.10
N VAL A 19 6.81 -24.48 -1.71
CA VAL A 19 6.97 -25.93 -1.85
C VAL A 19 6.36 -26.37 -3.19
N PRO A 20 7.15 -26.85 -4.17
CA PRO A 20 6.61 -27.28 -5.46
C PRO A 20 5.79 -28.58 -5.33
N ALA A 21 4.71 -28.68 -6.12
CA ALA A 21 3.87 -29.86 -6.20
C ALA A 21 4.66 -31.04 -6.81
N GLY A 22 4.83 -32.11 -6.05
CA GLY A 22 5.70 -33.25 -6.37
C GLY A 22 6.80 -33.49 -5.33
N GLY A 23 6.94 -32.60 -4.35
CA GLY A 23 8.01 -32.66 -3.36
C GLY A 23 9.36 -32.38 -4.00
N VAL A 24 10.40 -32.23 -3.17
CA VAL A 24 11.75 -32.14 -3.67
C VAL A 24 12.64 -33.10 -2.92
N ALA A 25 13.65 -33.65 -3.61
CA ALA A 25 14.62 -34.52 -2.99
C ALA A 25 15.25 -33.83 -1.77
N SER A 26 15.20 -34.51 -0.63
CA SER A 26 15.87 -34.09 0.58
C SER A 26 17.38 -34.12 0.36
N VAL A 27 18.08 -33.08 0.81
CA VAL A 27 19.54 -33.03 0.81
C VAL A 27 20.00 -33.31 2.23
N ALA A 28 20.88 -34.31 2.39
CA ALA A 28 21.48 -34.57 3.68
C ALA A 28 22.41 -33.40 4.06
N PRO A 29 22.31 -32.86 5.28
CA PRO A 29 23.23 -31.82 5.75
C PRO A 29 24.66 -32.35 5.79
N GLN A 30 25.63 -31.48 5.56
CA GLN A 30 27.04 -31.86 5.60
C GLN A 30 27.45 -32.19 7.04
N ALA A 31 28.17 -33.30 7.22
CA ALA A 31 28.65 -33.74 8.52
C ALA A 31 29.52 -32.66 9.17
N GLY A 32 29.31 -32.43 10.47
CA GLY A 32 30.00 -31.40 11.26
C GLY A 32 29.38 -30.01 11.20
N THR A 33 28.33 -29.77 10.40
CA THR A 33 27.66 -28.46 10.33
C THR A 33 26.54 -28.30 11.37
N LEU A 34 26.12 -27.05 11.66
CA LEU A 34 24.94 -26.77 12.50
C LEU A 34 23.66 -27.39 11.94
N ALA A 35 23.55 -27.51 10.62
CA ALA A 35 22.38 -28.13 9.98
C ALA A 35 22.17 -29.59 10.40
N GLU A 36 23.24 -30.30 10.77
CA GLU A 36 23.17 -31.68 11.26
C GLU A 36 22.50 -31.77 12.66
N CYS A 37 22.54 -30.70 13.44
CA CYS A 37 21.96 -30.67 14.79
C CYS A 37 20.43 -30.58 14.79
N LEU A 38 19.80 -30.38 13.63
CA LEU A 38 18.35 -30.22 13.49
C LEU A 38 17.74 -31.41 12.76
N GLY A 39 16.74 -32.03 13.38
CA GLY A 39 15.94 -33.10 12.78
C GLY A 39 14.56 -32.62 12.34
N LEU A 40 14.00 -33.23 11.30
CA LEU A 40 12.60 -33.02 10.93
C LEU A 40 11.68 -33.79 11.89
N THR A 41 10.60 -33.13 12.33
CA THR A 41 9.56 -33.75 13.15
C THR A 41 8.77 -34.82 12.38
N ASP A 42 8.45 -34.54 11.11
CA ASP A 42 7.80 -35.49 10.19
C ASP A 42 8.58 -35.60 8.88
N PRO A 43 9.42 -36.63 8.70
CA PRO A 43 10.15 -36.87 7.48
C PRO A 43 9.27 -37.20 6.26
N GLY A 44 8.01 -37.60 6.47
CA GLY A 44 7.07 -37.99 5.40
C GLY A 44 6.22 -36.84 4.86
N HIS A 45 6.29 -35.65 5.47
CA HIS A 45 5.51 -34.48 5.05
C HIS A 45 5.92 -33.99 3.66
N GLU A 46 4.97 -33.49 2.86
CA GLU A 46 5.20 -32.97 1.50
C GLU A 46 6.28 -31.86 1.44
N SER A 47 6.43 -31.12 2.54
CA SER A 47 7.39 -30.02 2.72
C SER A 47 8.77 -30.46 3.21
N ALA A 48 8.96 -31.73 3.61
CA ALA A 48 10.15 -32.22 4.29
C ALA A 48 11.44 -31.94 3.50
N GLY A 49 11.43 -32.23 2.19
CA GLY A 49 12.61 -31.99 1.34
C GLY A 49 12.94 -30.52 1.09
N THR A 50 11.94 -29.62 1.14
CA THR A 50 12.17 -28.17 1.08
C THR A 50 12.70 -27.65 2.42
N ALA A 51 12.14 -28.12 3.54
CA ALA A 51 12.61 -27.78 4.88
C ALA A 51 14.07 -28.18 5.10
N MET A 52 14.46 -29.41 4.73
CA MET A 52 15.86 -29.87 4.87
C MET A 52 16.84 -29.07 4.01
N ARG A 53 16.45 -28.67 2.80
CA ARG A 53 17.31 -27.80 1.97
C ARG A 53 17.46 -26.40 2.55
N LEU A 54 16.41 -25.86 3.17
CA LEU A 54 16.51 -24.58 3.88
C LEU A 54 17.44 -24.70 5.08
N VAL A 55 17.28 -25.74 5.90
CA VAL A 55 18.14 -26.02 7.06
C VAL A 55 19.60 -26.21 6.62
N ALA A 56 19.84 -27.01 5.57
CA ALA A 56 21.18 -27.21 5.02
C ALA A 56 21.81 -25.90 4.51
N LYS A 57 21.02 -25.02 3.86
CA LYS A 57 21.51 -23.74 3.34
C LYS A 57 21.80 -22.72 4.46
N VAL A 58 20.90 -22.59 5.43
CA VAL A 58 21.02 -21.60 6.51
C VAL A 58 22.03 -22.06 7.55
N GLY A 59 22.01 -23.34 7.91
CA GLY A 59 22.86 -23.99 8.90
C GLY A 59 24.20 -24.50 8.37
N ASP A 60 24.64 -24.07 7.18
CA ASP A 60 25.98 -24.32 6.62
C ASP A 60 27.06 -23.53 7.38
N PHE A 61 27.19 -23.81 8.67
CA PHE A 61 28.26 -23.35 9.55
C PHE A 61 28.94 -24.58 10.12
N VAL A 62 30.24 -24.74 9.88
CA VAL A 62 31.03 -25.83 10.46
C VAL A 62 31.20 -25.60 11.96
N ARG A 63 30.87 -26.58 12.78
CA ARG A 63 31.09 -26.55 14.23
C ARG A 63 32.57 -26.76 14.50
N VAL A 64 33.22 -25.80 15.14
CA VAL A 64 34.65 -25.84 15.45
C VAL A 64 34.87 -25.67 16.94
N SER A 65 35.97 -26.23 17.45
CA SER A 65 36.28 -26.18 18.89
C SER A 65 36.90 -24.85 19.31
N GLY A 66 37.53 -24.13 18.38
CA GLY A 66 38.21 -22.86 18.64
C GLY A 66 38.31 -21.94 17.42
N THR A 67 38.77 -20.71 17.65
CA THR A 67 38.87 -19.68 16.62
C THR A 67 39.98 -19.94 15.60
N ASP A 68 40.99 -20.75 15.94
CA ASP A 68 42.10 -21.12 15.05
C ASP A 68 41.64 -21.86 13.78
N GLU A 69 40.50 -22.55 13.87
CA GLU A 69 39.94 -23.31 12.76
C GLU A 69 39.16 -22.43 11.76
N PHE A 70 38.87 -21.16 12.10
CA PHE A 70 38.08 -20.26 11.25
C PHE A 70 38.73 -19.98 9.90
N ALA A 71 40.05 -20.08 9.78
CA ALA A 71 40.77 -19.87 8.52
C ALA A 71 40.48 -20.97 7.48
N HIS A 72 40.19 -22.20 7.93
CA HIS A 72 40.02 -23.37 7.07
C HIS A 72 38.58 -23.52 6.53
N HIS A 73 37.66 -22.72 7.06
CA HIS A 73 36.24 -22.82 6.73
C HIS A 73 35.67 -21.46 6.30
N ARG A 74 34.83 -21.48 5.26
CA ARG A 74 34.14 -20.28 4.78
C ARG A 74 33.17 -19.74 5.83
N ARG A 75 32.45 -20.64 6.51
CA ARG A 75 31.49 -20.36 7.59
C ARG A 75 31.74 -21.35 8.73
N ALA A 76 31.90 -20.84 9.94
CA ALA A 76 32.19 -21.64 11.13
C ALA A 76 31.53 -21.05 12.38
N VAL A 77 31.32 -21.87 13.41
CA VAL A 77 30.76 -21.45 14.70
C VAL A 77 31.46 -22.16 15.85
N THR A 78 31.76 -21.41 16.91
CA THR A 78 32.29 -21.95 18.18
C THR A 78 31.15 -22.24 19.17
N GLN A 79 31.40 -23.08 20.17
CA GLN A 79 30.47 -23.32 21.28
C GLN A 79 30.09 -22.03 22.04
N GLU A 80 31.00 -21.06 22.14
CA GLU A 80 30.79 -19.77 22.82
C GLU A 80 29.96 -18.74 22.02
N GLY A 81 29.35 -19.16 20.90
CA GLY A 81 28.43 -18.33 20.12
C GLY A 81 29.07 -17.35 19.11
N LEU A 82 30.39 -17.33 18.97
CA LEU A 82 31.06 -16.62 17.88
C LEU A 82 30.89 -17.40 16.57
N TYR A 83 30.39 -16.74 15.52
CA TYR A 83 30.28 -17.34 14.19
C TYR A 83 30.88 -16.45 13.09
N LYS A 84 31.48 -17.10 12.09
CA LYS A 84 32.02 -16.48 10.87
C LYS A 84 30.96 -16.51 9.78
N GLU A 85 30.44 -15.34 9.41
CA GLU A 85 29.41 -15.20 8.37
C GLU A 85 30.01 -15.29 6.96
N ASN A 86 31.20 -14.73 6.77
CA ASN A 86 31.98 -14.81 5.53
C ASN A 86 33.48 -14.61 5.81
N GLU A 87 34.33 -14.57 4.77
CA GLU A 87 35.78 -14.43 4.90
C GLU A 87 36.23 -13.18 5.67
N THR A 88 35.41 -12.13 5.66
CA THR A 88 35.74 -10.81 6.22
C THR A 88 34.92 -10.45 7.46
N ARG A 89 33.93 -11.27 7.84
CA ARG A 89 32.95 -10.92 8.88
C ARG A 89 32.72 -12.07 9.83
N SER A 90 32.98 -11.79 11.11
CA SER A 90 32.62 -12.61 12.25
C SER A 90 31.71 -11.82 13.18
N VAL A 91 30.75 -12.50 13.80
CA VAL A 91 29.73 -11.89 14.66
C VAL A 91 29.65 -12.68 15.95
N LYS A 92 29.66 -11.96 17.08
CA LYS A 92 29.30 -12.47 18.40
C LYS A 92 28.24 -11.54 18.96
N ASP A 93 27.13 -12.11 19.43
CA ASP A 93 26.03 -11.33 19.98
C ASP A 93 25.74 -11.79 21.41
N ASP A 94 26.38 -11.15 22.39
CA ASP A 94 26.24 -11.45 23.81
C ASP A 94 25.16 -10.57 24.47
N ARG A 95 24.33 -9.84 23.69
CA ARG A 95 23.30 -8.93 24.23
C ARG A 95 22.17 -9.66 24.97
N ALA A 96 21.99 -10.96 24.73
CA ALA A 96 21.00 -11.78 25.40
C ALA A 96 21.62 -13.11 25.84
N THR A 97 21.39 -13.47 27.10
CA THR A 97 21.70 -14.81 27.59
C THR A 97 20.73 -15.80 26.95
N LEU A 98 21.25 -16.81 26.28
CA LEU A 98 20.45 -17.86 25.64
C LEU A 98 19.81 -18.74 26.72
N SER A 99 18.50 -18.62 26.89
CA SER A 99 17.74 -19.47 27.81
C SER A 99 17.13 -20.68 27.08
N ALA A 100 16.79 -21.72 27.83
CA ALA A 100 16.24 -22.96 27.28
C ALA A 100 14.95 -22.73 26.48
N SER A 101 14.10 -21.82 26.96
CA SER A 101 12.88 -21.45 26.27
C SER A 101 13.10 -20.75 24.93
N GLN A 102 14.25 -20.10 24.72
CA GLN A 102 14.56 -19.35 23.50
C GLN A 102 15.00 -20.25 22.35
N TYR A 103 15.77 -21.31 22.63
CA TYR A 103 16.25 -22.23 21.59
C TYR A 103 15.33 -23.44 21.34
N ILE A 104 14.33 -23.70 22.19
CA ILE A 104 13.26 -24.66 21.89
C ILE A 104 12.29 -24.03 20.87
N TYR A 105 12.34 -24.55 19.64
CA TYR A 105 11.52 -24.12 18.50
C TYR A 105 10.05 -24.57 18.63
N GLN A 106 9.15 -23.95 17.87
CA GLN A 106 7.68 -24.14 17.92
C GLN A 106 7.17 -25.58 17.71
N GLY A 107 8.03 -26.54 17.35
CA GLY A 107 7.65 -27.95 17.15
C GLY A 107 7.43 -28.76 18.43
N ASP A 108 7.96 -28.31 19.58
CA ASP A 108 7.74 -28.95 20.89
C ASP A 108 7.28 -27.93 21.93
N ILE A 109 5.99 -27.60 21.85
CA ILE A 109 5.33 -26.65 22.74
C ILE A 109 5.40 -27.13 24.20
N ALA A 110 5.34 -28.44 24.45
CA ALA A 110 5.37 -29.00 25.79
C ALA A 110 6.74 -28.78 26.46
N ALA A 111 7.84 -29.06 25.73
CA ALA A 111 9.20 -28.77 26.21
C ALA A 111 9.43 -27.27 26.43
N LYS A 112 8.89 -26.41 25.54
CA LYS A 112 9.02 -24.96 25.69
C LYS A 112 8.27 -24.44 26.93
N ILE A 113 7.07 -24.94 27.19
CA ILE A 113 6.30 -24.60 28.40
C ILE A 113 7.04 -25.08 29.65
N ALA A 114 7.63 -26.28 29.63
CA ALA A 114 8.41 -26.79 30.75
C ALA A 114 9.64 -25.90 31.04
N ALA A 115 10.39 -25.52 30.01
CA ALA A 115 11.53 -24.61 30.15
C ALA A 115 11.13 -23.23 30.68
N LEU A 116 10.04 -22.64 30.17
CA LEU A 116 9.52 -21.36 30.68
C LEU A 116 9.06 -21.43 32.14
N ARG A 117 8.53 -22.58 32.58
CA ARG A 117 8.14 -22.77 33.98
C ARG A 117 9.34 -22.83 34.91
N ILE A 118 10.42 -23.51 34.49
CA ILE A 118 11.67 -23.54 35.26
C ILE A 118 12.28 -22.14 35.33
N GLU A 119 12.36 -21.42 34.21
CA GLU A 119 12.88 -20.05 34.16
C GLU A 119 12.04 -19.09 35.05
N LEU A 120 10.72 -19.28 35.10
CA LEU A 120 9.84 -18.52 36.00
C LEU A 120 10.10 -18.85 37.47
N GLU A 121 10.28 -20.12 37.80
CA GLU A 121 10.55 -20.58 39.17
C GLU A 121 11.89 -20.03 39.67
N GLU A 122 12.94 -20.09 38.85
CA GLU A 122 14.25 -19.49 39.15
C GLU A 122 14.15 -17.98 39.35
N ALA A 123 13.50 -17.26 38.43
CA ALA A 123 13.32 -15.81 38.54
C ALA A 123 12.48 -15.41 39.78
N THR A 124 11.50 -16.24 40.15
CA THR A 124 10.67 -16.00 41.34
C THR A 124 11.49 -16.22 42.62
N ALA A 125 12.30 -17.29 42.66
CA ALA A 125 13.19 -17.56 43.80
C ALA A 125 14.25 -16.45 43.98
N ASP A 126 14.83 -15.95 42.88
CA ASP A 126 15.78 -14.83 42.92
C ASP A 126 15.13 -13.53 43.43
N PHE A 127 13.89 -13.28 43.01
CA PHE A 127 13.10 -12.15 43.49
C PHE A 127 12.80 -12.27 44.99
N GLU A 128 12.30 -13.42 45.44
CA GLU A 128 11.97 -13.67 46.85
C GLU A 128 13.20 -13.58 47.75
N ALA A 129 14.35 -14.11 47.31
CA ALA A 129 15.61 -13.99 48.04
C ALA A 129 16.08 -12.53 48.13
N SER A 130 15.94 -11.76 47.05
CA SER A 130 16.30 -10.33 47.03
C SER A 130 15.38 -9.49 47.91
N ASP A 131 14.08 -9.78 47.91
CA ASP A 131 13.06 -9.10 48.73
C ASP A 131 13.26 -9.38 50.23
N ALA A 132 13.58 -10.63 50.58
CA ALA A 132 13.95 -11.00 51.95
C ALA A 132 15.21 -10.26 52.43
N ALA A 133 16.25 -10.19 51.60
CA ALA A 133 17.47 -9.46 51.92
C ALA A 133 17.24 -7.94 52.09
N MET A 134 16.38 -7.34 51.26
CA MET A 134 15.97 -5.94 51.41
C MET A 134 15.23 -5.70 52.72
N THR A 135 14.32 -6.61 53.09
CA THR A 135 13.56 -6.52 54.34
C THR A 135 14.49 -6.62 55.55
N GLU A 136 15.44 -7.57 55.56
CA GLU A 136 16.43 -7.71 56.64
C GLU A 136 17.32 -6.47 56.80
N LEU A 137 17.74 -5.88 55.68
CA LEU A 137 18.49 -4.62 55.68
C LEU A 137 17.64 -3.46 56.24
N HIS A 138 16.36 -3.40 55.92
CA HIS A 138 15.45 -2.38 56.42
C HIS A 138 15.27 -2.48 57.94
N ASP A 139 15.00 -3.69 58.45
CA ASP A 139 14.87 -3.96 59.89
C ASP A 139 16.17 -3.64 60.63
N THR A 140 17.32 -3.94 60.02
CA THR A 140 18.63 -3.57 60.55
C THR A 140 18.79 -2.05 60.63
N ILE A 141 18.42 -1.31 59.60
CA ILE A 141 18.46 0.16 59.59
C ILE A 141 17.55 0.73 60.67
N GLU A 142 16.33 0.21 60.82
CA GLU A 142 15.39 0.67 61.84
C GLU A 142 15.92 0.42 63.26
N SER A 143 16.41 -0.78 63.55
CA SER A 143 16.98 -1.13 64.87
C SER A 143 18.22 -0.29 65.22
N LEU A 144 19.07 0.00 64.24
CA LEU A 144 20.22 0.90 64.39
C LEU A 144 19.78 2.35 64.58
N SER A 145 18.72 2.81 63.90
CA SER A 145 18.15 4.14 64.09
C SER A 145 17.59 4.31 65.51
N VAL A 146 16.81 3.33 66.00
CA VAL A 146 16.28 3.33 67.38
C VAL A 146 17.43 3.34 68.39
N SER A 147 18.48 2.55 68.16
CA SER A 147 19.65 2.52 69.04
C SER A 147 20.42 3.85 69.01
N ARG A 148 20.64 4.43 67.82
CA ARG A 148 21.23 5.76 67.66
C ARG A 148 20.44 6.80 68.43
N ASP A 149 19.12 6.80 68.31
CA ASP A 149 18.27 7.80 68.97
C ASP A 149 18.28 7.63 70.49
N ARG A 150 18.33 6.39 70.99
CA ARG A 150 18.53 6.09 72.41
C ARG A 150 19.89 6.58 72.92
N TRP A 151 20.98 6.34 72.19
CA TRP A 151 22.31 6.82 72.56
C TRP A 151 22.41 8.34 72.49
N ASN A 152 21.83 8.97 71.48
CA ASN A 152 21.75 10.43 71.37
C ASN A 152 20.95 11.03 72.52
N LYS A 153 19.80 10.46 72.90
CA LYS A 153 19.05 10.90 74.07
C LYS A 153 19.86 10.77 75.35
N LEU A 154 20.57 9.66 75.56
CA LEU A 154 21.44 9.50 76.73
C LEU A 154 22.56 10.54 76.75
N HIS A 155 23.21 10.77 75.61
CA HIS A 155 24.31 11.73 75.49
C HIS A 155 23.88 13.19 75.68
N VAL A 156 22.71 13.56 75.15
CA VAL A 156 22.17 14.93 75.24
C VAL A 156 21.60 15.20 76.63
N SER A 157 20.90 14.23 77.22
CA SER A 157 20.24 14.42 78.52
C SER A 157 21.20 14.36 79.71
N PHE A 158 22.37 13.71 79.56
CA PHE A 158 23.32 13.51 80.64
C PHE A 158 24.73 13.86 80.15
N THR A 159 25.18 15.07 80.50
CA THR A 159 26.45 15.62 80.00
C THR A 159 27.60 15.39 80.97
N MET A 160 27.31 15.09 82.23
CA MET A 160 28.28 14.77 83.28
C MET A 160 27.93 13.43 83.93
N PHE A 161 28.95 12.68 84.39
CA PHE A 161 28.74 11.40 85.07
C PHE A 161 27.90 11.55 86.35
N SER A 162 27.99 12.70 87.03
CA SER A 162 27.17 13.04 88.19
C SER A 162 25.66 12.95 87.93
N ASP A 163 25.22 13.14 86.69
CA ASP A 163 23.80 13.14 86.33
C ASP A 163 23.22 11.70 86.28
N ILE A 164 24.08 10.68 86.27
CA ILE A 164 23.72 9.25 86.25
C ILE A 164 24.35 8.44 87.39
N ASP A 165 25.10 9.09 88.29
CA ASP A 165 25.77 8.44 89.43
C ASP A 165 24.80 8.18 90.59
N ALA A 166 24.00 7.12 90.44
CA ALA A 166 23.09 6.66 91.47
C ALA A 166 23.83 6.27 92.78
N GLY A 167 25.06 5.76 92.68
CA GLY A 167 25.85 5.34 93.84
C GLY A 167 26.34 6.51 94.69
N GLY A 168 26.82 7.57 94.02
CA GLY A 168 27.18 8.84 94.65
C GLY A 168 25.97 9.57 95.25
N ALA A 169 24.85 9.60 94.52
CA ALA A 169 23.60 10.15 95.02
C ALA A 169 23.09 9.41 96.26
N ASP A 170 23.10 8.06 96.25
CA ASP A 170 22.69 7.26 97.41
C ASP A 170 23.63 7.42 98.61
N ALA A 171 24.94 7.58 98.38
CA ALA A 171 25.90 7.86 99.44
C ALA A 171 25.67 9.24 100.05
N GLU A 172 25.37 10.25 99.24
CA GLU A 172 25.08 11.60 99.69
C GLU A 172 23.73 11.68 100.43
N VAL A 173 22.70 10.96 99.96
CA VAL A 173 21.43 10.83 100.66
C VAL A 173 21.60 10.14 102.01
N ARG A 174 22.41 9.07 102.11
CA ARG A 174 22.73 8.43 103.39
C ARG A 174 23.46 9.39 104.33
N ARG A 175 24.48 10.10 103.83
CA ARG A 175 25.24 11.10 104.60
C ARG A 175 24.32 12.21 105.12
N LEU A 176 23.44 12.74 104.29
CA LEU A 176 22.49 13.79 104.66
C LEU A 176 21.41 13.29 105.62
N ARG A 177 20.95 12.04 105.50
CA ARG A 177 20.01 11.43 106.45
C ARG A 177 20.64 11.16 107.81
N GLU A 178 21.87 10.67 107.86
CA GLU A 178 22.62 10.51 109.12
C GLU A 178 22.87 11.87 109.78
N GLN A 179 23.15 12.91 108.98
CA GLN A 179 23.25 14.29 109.48
C GLN A 179 21.91 14.83 109.98
N LEU A 180 20.81 14.53 109.28
CA LEU A 180 19.45 14.92 109.65
C LEU A 180 19.04 14.24 110.97
N GLU A 181 19.18 12.92 111.10
CA GLU A 181 18.89 12.19 112.34
C GLU A 181 19.75 12.68 113.51
N ALA A 182 21.03 13.02 113.27
CA ALA A 182 21.90 13.60 114.29
C ALA A 182 21.49 15.03 114.69
N LEU A 183 20.97 15.83 113.76
CA LEU A 183 20.45 17.18 114.01
C LEU A 183 19.09 17.15 114.70
N GLU A 184 18.22 16.20 114.35
CA GLU A 184 16.92 15.94 114.95
C GLU A 184 17.05 15.45 116.39
N ALA A 185 18.05 14.60 116.68
CA ALA A 185 18.36 14.17 118.05
C ALA A 185 18.98 15.28 118.92
N ALA A 186 19.60 16.29 118.31
CA ALA A 186 20.32 17.36 119.01
C ALA A 186 19.47 18.60 119.35
N ASN A 187 18.29 18.78 118.75
CA ASN A 187 17.46 19.97 118.95
C ASN A 187 15.95 19.63 119.06
N PRO A 188 15.34 19.64 120.27
CA PRO A 188 13.94 19.26 120.50
C PRO A 188 12.87 20.27 120.05
N ASP A 189 13.21 21.30 119.28
CA ASP A 189 12.27 22.37 118.84
C ASP A 189 12.03 22.37 117.31
N LEU A 190 12.20 21.19 116.68
CA LEU A 190 12.18 21.01 115.22
C LEU A 190 10.82 21.31 114.57
N ALA A 191 9.70 21.11 115.27
CA ALA A 191 8.35 21.28 114.72
C ALA A 191 8.07 22.71 114.21
N LYS A 192 8.62 23.75 114.86
CA LYS A 192 8.48 25.14 114.39
C LYS A 192 9.32 25.45 113.16
N LEU A 193 10.44 24.75 112.98
CA LEU A 193 11.30 24.89 111.80
C LEU A 193 10.73 24.10 110.62
N GLU A 194 10.05 22.98 110.87
CA GLU A 194 9.30 22.21 109.87
C GLU A 194 8.11 23.01 109.32
N ASP A 195 7.32 23.67 110.17
CA ASP A 195 6.22 24.53 109.72
C ASP A 195 6.74 25.69 108.84
N GLN A 196 7.87 26.30 109.22
CA GLN A 196 8.53 27.34 108.42
C GLN A 196 9.09 26.79 107.09
N ALA A 197 9.60 25.56 107.09
CA ALA A 197 10.10 24.90 105.90
C ALA A 197 8.95 24.54 104.93
N GLU A 198 7.81 24.08 105.44
CA GLU A 198 6.63 23.77 104.64
C GLU A 198 6.02 25.02 104.01
N GLU A 199 5.99 26.14 104.74
CA GLU A 199 5.59 27.44 104.20
C GLU A 199 6.56 27.95 103.12
N LEU A 200 7.88 27.80 103.32
CA LEU A 200 8.88 28.14 102.30
C LEU A 200 8.81 27.22 101.08
N LEU A 201 8.48 25.93 101.24
CA LEU A 201 8.28 24.97 100.15
C LEU A 201 7.03 25.30 99.33
N THR A 202 5.93 25.69 99.96
CA THR A 202 4.74 26.17 99.24
C THR A 202 5.02 27.46 98.48
N GLN A 203 5.78 28.39 99.05
CA GLN A 203 6.23 29.59 98.32
C GLN A 203 7.16 29.24 97.15
N SER A 204 8.10 28.31 97.36
CA SER A 204 9.05 27.85 96.32
C SER A 204 8.35 27.15 95.16
N SER A 205 7.37 26.28 95.43
CA SER A 205 6.57 25.61 94.39
C SER A 205 5.72 26.60 93.60
N ALA A 206 5.10 27.58 94.27
CA ALA A 206 4.35 28.65 93.60
C ALA A 206 5.25 29.53 92.70
N LEU A 207 6.46 29.84 93.17
CA LEU A 207 7.47 30.56 92.38
C LEU A 207 7.95 29.72 91.19
N THR A 208 8.18 28.42 91.38
CA THR A 208 8.58 27.50 90.31
C THR A 208 7.49 27.40 89.23
N GLY A 209 6.22 27.31 89.62
CA GLY A 209 5.11 27.37 88.67
C GLY A 209 5.04 28.67 87.87
N ARG A 210 5.31 29.82 88.53
CA ARG A 210 5.42 31.12 87.84
C ARG A 210 6.63 31.18 86.92
N ILE A 211 7.77 30.61 87.31
CA ILE A 211 8.96 30.49 86.46
C ILE A 211 8.63 29.68 85.22
N SER A 212 8.02 28.50 85.34
CA SER A 212 7.65 27.67 84.19
C SER A 212 6.73 28.40 83.19
N ILE A 213 5.71 29.13 83.67
CA ILE A 213 4.83 29.94 82.81
C ILE A 213 5.61 31.08 82.13
N LEU A 214 6.54 31.72 82.85
CA LEU A 214 7.37 32.78 82.28
C LEU A 214 8.37 32.22 81.25
N THR A 215 8.98 31.07 81.52
CA THR A 215 9.87 30.36 80.59
C THR A 215 9.11 29.95 79.33
N GLU A 216 7.89 29.42 79.45
CA GLU A 216 7.06 29.09 78.28
C GLU A 216 6.70 30.34 77.45
N ARG A 217 6.39 31.46 78.11
CA ARG A 217 6.16 32.73 77.41
C ARG A 217 7.43 33.27 76.76
N GLU A 218 8.59 33.10 77.40
CA GLU A 218 9.89 33.48 76.87
C GLU A 218 10.24 32.64 75.64
N THR A 219 10.09 31.30 75.70
CA THR A 219 10.38 30.42 74.56
C THR A 219 9.45 30.70 73.38
N VAL A 220 8.15 30.92 73.61
CA VAL A 220 7.20 31.32 72.55
C VAL A 220 7.58 32.68 71.95
N SER A 221 8.01 33.63 72.80
CA SER A 221 8.43 34.95 72.32
C SER A 221 9.75 34.90 71.55
N ASP A 222 10.69 34.05 71.97
CA ASP A 222 11.99 33.88 71.32
C ASP A 222 11.87 33.08 70.01
N ASP A 223 10.99 32.07 69.94
CA ASP A 223 10.64 31.39 68.68
C ASP A 223 10.01 32.38 67.69
N ARG A 224 9.08 33.22 68.15
CA ARG A 224 8.48 34.27 67.32
C ARG A 224 9.53 35.31 66.88
N ARG A 225 10.46 35.67 67.77
CA ARG A 225 11.57 36.58 67.44
C ARG A 225 12.48 35.97 66.38
N THR A 226 12.84 34.71 66.52
CA THR A 226 13.68 33.96 65.58
C THR A 226 13.01 33.91 64.21
N LYS A 227 11.74 33.50 64.13
CA LYS A 227 10.97 33.51 62.87
C LYS A 227 10.88 34.89 62.21
N LEU A 228 10.78 35.96 63.00
CA LEU A 228 10.78 37.33 62.47
C LEU A 228 12.16 37.77 61.96
N LEU A 229 13.25 37.36 62.62
CA LEU A 229 14.61 37.64 62.18
C LEU A 229 14.93 36.88 60.88
N ASP A 230 14.55 35.59 60.81
CA ASP A 230 14.67 34.79 59.59
C ASP A 230 13.90 35.44 58.44
N LEU A 231 12.68 35.93 58.69
CA LEU A 231 11.92 36.67 57.68
C LEU A 231 12.60 37.96 57.25
N GLN A 232 13.20 38.73 58.17
CA GLN A 232 13.95 39.94 57.79
C GLN A 232 15.18 39.61 56.92
N GLU A 233 15.82 38.47 57.18
CA GLU A 233 16.97 38.02 56.39
C GLU A 233 16.55 37.49 55.00
N ILE A 234 15.43 36.78 54.93
CA ILE A 234 14.89 36.16 53.71
C ILE A 234 14.11 37.16 52.84
N LEU A 235 13.41 38.15 53.41
CA LEU A 235 12.66 39.19 52.69
C LEU A 235 13.59 40.26 52.11
N LYS A 236 14.63 39.82 51.39
CA LYS A 236 15.39 40.66 50.47
C LYS A 236 14.75 40.48 49.10
N PRO A 237 13.90 41.42 48.64
CA PRO A 237 13.21 41.25 47.37
C PRO A 237 14.25 41.15 46.24
N GLY A 238 14.36 39.97 45.64
CA GLY A 238 15.03 39.81 44.36
C GLY A 238 14.28 40.62 43.29
N VAL A 239 15.00 41.08 42.27
CA VAL A 239 14.37 41.76 41.12
C VAL A 239 13.59 40.73 40.31
N VAL A 240 12.28 40.65 40.54
CA VAL A 240 11.35 39.85 39.73
C VAL A 240 10.81 40.74 38.61
N GLY A 241 11.05 40.34 37.35
CA GLY A 241 10.55 41.06 36.18
C GLY A 241 9.02 41.15 36.15
N ALA A 242 8.48 42.19 35.50
CA ALA A 242 7.05 42.46 35.46
C ALA A 242 6.21 41.28 34.91
N SER A 243 6.73 40.55 33.93
CA SER A 243 6.07 39.37 33.34
C SER A 243 5.96 38.21 34.34
N ALA A 244 7.06 37.86 35.02
CA ALA A 244 7.05 36.81 36.04
C ALA A 244 6.13 37.17 37.20
N ARG A 245 6.07 38.45 37.59
CA ARG A 245 5.15 38.94 38.62
C ARG A 245 3.69 38.80 38.20
N ALA A 246 3.35 39.13 36.96
CA ALA A 246 1.99 38.96 36.44
C ALA A 246 1.56 37.48 36.41
N ALA A 247 2.44 36.58 35.98
CA ALA A 247 2.17 35.15 35.98
C ALA A 247 1.94 34.59 37.40
N LEU A 248 2.79 34.99 38.36
CA LEU A 248 2.63 34.60 39.76
C LEU A 248 1.31 35.09 40.37
N GLU A 249 0.84 36.29 39.99
CA GLU A 249 -0.47 36.79 40.42
C GLU A 249 -1.64 35.97 39.86
N THR A 250 -1.53 35.47 38.62
CA THR A 250 -2.51 34.54 38.05
C THR A 250 -2.59 33.24 38.84
N TYR A 251 -1.44 32.62 39.16
CA TYR A 251 -1.43 31.39 39.96
C TYR A 251 -1.88 31.65 41.40
N ARG A 252 -1.52 32.79 42.00
CA ARG A 252 -1.99 33.17 43.33
C ARG A 252 -3.51 33.18 43.43
N ALA A 253 -4.22 33.66 42.41
CA ALA A 253 -5.68 33.70 42.39
C ALA A 253 -6.33 32.30 42.38
N GLN A 254 -5.57 31.26 42.04
CA GLN A 254 -6.03 29.87 41.96
C GLN A 254 -5.73 29.07 43.25
N LEU A 255 -4.97 29.64 44.19
CA LEU A 255 -4.60 28.96 45.44
C LEU A 255 -5.71 29.03 46.48
N SER A 256 -6.01 27.88 47.08
CA SER A 256 -6.99 27.76 48.17
C SER A 256 -6.38 27.96 49.56
N ILE A 257 -5.05 28.02 49.67
CA ILE A 257 -4.33 28.15 50.94
C ILE A 257 -3.95 29.63 51.16
N PRO A 258 -4.32 30.26 52.29
CA PRO A 258 -3.89 31.62 52.60
C PRO A 258 -2.40 31.67 52.93
N LEU A 259 -1.75 32.80 52.61
CA LEU A 259 -0.35 33.01 52.95
C LEU A 259 -0.19 33.33 54.44
N GLU A 260 0.38 32.41 55.21
CA GLU A 260 0.85 32.67 56.57
C GLU A 260 2.30 33.14 56.55
N ILE A 261 2.53 34.41 56.92
CA ILE A 261 3.84 35.05 56.82
C ILE A 261 4.91 34.36 57.67
N LEU A 262 4.55 33.91 58.88
CA LEU A 262 5.45 33.24 59.82
C LEU A 262 5.66 31.74 59.51
N ALA A 263 4.86 31.18 58.58
CA ALA A 263 4.94 29.78 58.16
C ALA A 263 4.62 29.65 56.64
N PRO A 264 5.45 30.19 55.74
CA PRO A 264 5.10 30.28 54.31
C PRO A 264 5.29 28.96 53.54
N ALA A 265 5.83 27.92 54.17
CA ALA A 265 6.20 26.66 53.49
C ALA A 265 5.00 25.96 52.80
N PRO A 266 3.81 25.82 53.41
CA PRO A 266 2.66 25.19 52.75
C PRO A 266 2.18 25.98 51.53
N TYR A 267 2.19 27.32 51.63
CA TYR A 267 1.80 28.20 50.53
C TYR A 267 2.76 28.09 49.34
N LYS A 268 4.08 28.09 49.62
CA LYS A 268 5.11 27.92 48.59
C LYS A 268 5.01 26.55 47.90
N ALA A 269 4.83 25.49 48.67
CA ALA A 269 4.70 24.13 48.14
C ALA A 269 3.50 24.00 47.19
N GLU A 270 2.34 24.55 47.57
CA GLU A 270 1.15 24.52 46.72
C GLU A 270 1.33 25.36 45.45
N LEU A 271 1.92 26.57 45.55
CA LEU A 271 2.21 27.40 44.39
C LEU A 271 3.12 26.70 43.38
N VAL A 272 4.21 26.10 43.85
CA VAL A 272 5.14 25.33 43.00
C VAL A 272 4.41 24.15 42.36
N ARG A 273 3.64 23.38 43.14
CA ARG A 273 2.86 22.25 42.64
C ARG A 273 1.88 22.65 41.53
N THR A 274 1.18 23.77 41.67
CA THR A 274 0.26 24.27 40.65
C THR A 274 0.99 24.66 39.36
N ILE A 275 2.14 25.34 39.48
CA ILE A 275 2.96 25.73 38.34
C ILE A 275 3.52 24.50 37.62
N GLU A 276 4.08 23.54 38.35
CA GLU A 276 4.62 22.30 37.78
C GLU A 276 3.53 21.49 37.07
N LYS A 277 2.32 21.43 37.64
CA LYS A 277 1.18 20.76 37.01
C LYS A 277 0.78 21.43 35.68
N ASP A 278 0.73 22.76 35.65
CA ASP A 278 0.38 23.51 34.45
C ASP A 278 1.47 23.37 33.37
N GLN A 279 2.74 23.47 33.76
CA GLN A 279 3.88 23.19 32.89
C GLN A 279 3.83 21.77 32.31
N GLY A 280 3.53 20.76 33.12
CA GLY A 280 3.34 19.38 32.65
C GLY A 280 2.23 19.28 31.61
N THR A 281 1.08 19.90 31.87
CA THR A 281 -0.08 19.90 30.95
C THR A 281 0.25 20.58 29.61
N LEU A 282 0.98 21.71 29.66
CA LEU A 282 1.43 22.42 28.46
C LEU A 282 2.47 21.60 27.69
N GLN A 283 3.41 20.96 28.38
CA GLN A 283 4.43 20.11 27.76
C GLN A 283 3.79 18.90 27.08
N ASP A 284 2.82 18.25 27.73
CA ASP A 284 2.07 17.14 27.14
C ASP A 284 1.30 17.59 25.89
N SER A 285 0.70 18.79 25.94
CA SER A 285 0.00 19.38 24.81
C SER A 285 0.96 19.66 23.64
N VAL A 286 2.14 20.21 23.90
CA VAL A 286 3.19 20.45 22.90
C VAL A 286 3.66 19.13 22.30
N ASN A 287 3.95 18.13 23.12
CA ASN A 287 4.39 16.81 22.67
C ASN A 287 3.33 16.16 21.76
N ARG A 288 2.06 16.21 22.15
CA ARG A 288 0.93 15.68 21.36
C ARG A 288 0.80 16.39 20.01
N LEU A 289 0.77 17.73 20.01
CA LEU A 289 0.64 18.52 18.78
C LEU A 289 1.84 18.30 17.85
N THR A 290 3.04 18.18 18.41
CA THR A 290 4.27 17.89 17.65
C THR A 290 4.19 16.52 16.98
N ALA A 291 3.73 15.49 17.69
CA ALA A 291 3.54 14.16 17.14
C ALA A 291 2.47 14.14 16.03
N GLU A 292 1.38 14.88 16.21
CA GLU A 292 0.32 15.02 15.23
C GLU A 292 0.81 15.73 13.96
N LEU A 293 1.56 16.83 14.10
CA LEU A 293 2.18 17.55 12.98
C LEU A 293 3.17 16.66 12.21
N LYS A 294 4.03 15.91 12.92
CA LYS A 294 4.91 14.93 12.28
C LYS A 294 4.13 13.93 11.45
N ARG A 295 3.03 13.38 11.98
CA ARG A 295 2.18 12.43 11.26
C ARG A 295 1.56 13.05 10.00
N ILE A 296 1.07 14.29 10.09
CA ILE A 296 0.49 15.01 8.95
C ILE A 296 1.54 15.21 7.86
N ILE A 297 2.74 15.69 8.23
CA ILE A 297 3.86 15.90 7.29
C ILE A 297 4.28 14.57 6.65
N SER A 298 4.52 13.53 7.43
CA SER A 298 4.92 12.21 6.89
C SER A 298 3.86 11.61 5.96
N ASN A 299 2.57 11.80 6.26
CA ASN A 299 1.49 11.36 5.38
C ASN A 299 1.45 12.15 4.06
N PHE A 300 1.71 13.46 4.11
CA PHE A 300 1.80 14.29 2.91
C PHE A 300 2.99 13.85 2.06
N ASP A 301 4.17 13.66 2.67
CA ASP A 301 5.40 13.27 1.97
C ASP A 301 5.26 11.91 1.28
N ALA A 302 4.61 10.95 1.95
CA ALA A 302 4.35 9.63 1.38
C ALA A 302 3.36 9.65 0.19
N GLN A 303 2.45 10.63 0.15
CA GLN A 303 1.50 10.76 -0.96
C GLN A 303 2.04 11.62 -2.12
N PHE A 304 2.94 12.56 -1.81
CA PHE A 304 3.40 13.60 -2.74
C PHE A 304 4.92 13.80 -2.69
N GLU A 305 5.68 12.74 -2.98
CA GLU A 305 7.16 12.76 -2.91
C GLU A 305 7.80 13.87 -3.76
N ASP A 306 7.22 14.19 -4.92
CA ASP A 306 7.72 15.23 -5.84
C ASP A 306 7.42 16.67 -5.38
N ALA A 307 6.57 16.86 -4.36
CA ALA A 307 6.09 18.16 -3.91
C ALA A 307 6.58 18.54 -2.49
N ILE A 308 7.57 17.83 -1.96
CA ILE A 308 8.14 18.08 -0.64
C ILE A 308 8.81 19.47 -0.60
N PRO A 309 8.31 20.44 0.21
CA PRO A 309 8.85 21.79 0.24
C PRO A 309 10.20 21.88 0.98
N ASN A 310 10.40 21.05 2.02
CA ASN A 310 11.61 21.04 2.83
C ASN A 310 11.85 19.63 3.40
N ASN A 311 13.03 19.06 3.13
CA ASN A 311 13.42 17.72 3.60
C ASN A 311 14.52 17.74 4.69
N SER A 312 14.62 18.84 5.46
CA SER A 312 15.55 18.95 6.59
C SER A 312 15.15 18.07 7.79
N ASP A 313 16.06 17.85 8.72
CA ASP A 313 15.78 17.13 9.97
C ASP A 313 15.16 18.04 11.05
N ASP A 314 15.13 19.36 10.84
CA ASP A 314 14.51 20.31 11.76
C ASP A 314 13.01 20.41 11.50
N LEU A 315 12.22 19.95 12.48
CA LEU A 315 10.77 19.97 12.40
C LEU A 315 10.19 21.40 12.36
N ASN A 316 10.79 22.35 13.06
CA ASN A 316 10.26 23.71 13.13
C ASN A 316 10.42 24.43 11.78
N GLU A 317 11.58 24.27 11.15
CA GLU A 317 11.82 24.77 9.79
C GLU A 317 10.86 24.10 8.79
N LYS A 318 10.71 22.77 8.87
CA LYS A 318 9.72 22.03 8.07
C LYS A 318 8.32 22.63 8.23
N ILE A 319 7.80 22.73 9.45
CA ILE A 319 6.44 23.23 9.71
C ILE A 319 6.20 24.58 9.04
N HIS A 320 7.15 25.51 9.15
CA HIS A 320 7.03 26.83 8.52
C HIS A 320 6.81 26.73 7.00
N ASP A 321 7.58 25.89 6.32
CA ASP A 321 7.51 25.72 4.87
C ASP A 321 6.25 24.97 4.43
N TYR A 322 5.79 23.97 5.18
CA TYR A 322 4.50 23.31 4.93
C TYR A 322 3.32 24.26 5.12
N VAL A 323 3.36 25.14 6.12
CA VAL A 323 2.32 26.17 6.31
C VAL A 323 2.33 27.15 5.14
N ALA A 324 3.50 27.55 4.64
CA ALA A 324 3.61 28.40 3.47
C ALA A 324 3.08 27.71 2.19
N LEU A 325 3.35 26.41 2.03
CA LEU A 325 2.80 25.59 0.95
C LEU A 325 1.27 25.51 1.04
N CYS A 326 0.73 25.22 2.22
CA CYS A 326 -0.71 25.13 2.46
C CYS A 326 -1.42 26.46 2.07
N ARG A 327 -0.88 27.59 2.53
CA ARG A 327 -1.40 28.92 2.15
C ARG A 327 -1.34 29.16 0.64
N ARG A 328 -0.25 28.76 -0.02
CA ARG A 328 -0.12 28.90 -1.48
C ARG A 328 -1.18 28.08 -2.23
N ILE A 329 -1.44 26.86 -1.75
CA ILE A 329 -2.45 25.98 -2.33
C ILE A 329 -3.83 26.61 -2.18
N ASP A 330 -4.21 27.00 -0.96
CA ASP A 330 -5.52 27.59 -0.67
C ASP A 330 -5.75 28.92 -1.39
N ASP A 331 -4.78 29.83 -1.35
CA ASP A 331 -4.95 31.20 -1.86
C ASP A 331 -4.84 31.29 -3.39
N ARG A 332 -4.05 30.41 -4.02
CA ARG A 332 -3.68 30.56 -5.44
C ARG A 332 -3.92 29.32 -6.27
N GLU A 333 -3.34 28.19 -5.92
CA GLU A 333 -3.31 27.03 -6.82
C GLU A 333 -4.67 26.35 -6.93
N LEU A 334 -5.39 26.20 -5.81
CA LEU A 334 -6.73 25.61 -5.76
C LEU A 334 -7.76 26.48 -6.51
N PRO A 335 -7.84 27.81 -6.30
CA PRO A 335 -8.71 28.67 -7.10
C PRO A 335 -8.40 28.60 -8.61
N GLN A 336 -7.11 28.60 -8.98
CA GLN A 336 -6.73 28.48 -10.39
C GLN A 336 -7.09 27.11 -10.97
N ALA A 337 -6.91 26.02 -10.22
CA ALA A 337 -7.29 24.68 -10.63
C ALA A 337 -8.80 24.57 -10.80
N HIS A 338 -9.57 25.15 -9.88
CA HIS A 338 -11.02 25.24 -9.96
C HIS A 338 -11.47 26.02 -11.21
N ASP A 339 -10.89 27.18 -11.51
CA ASP A 339 -11.22 27.94 -12.72
C ASP A 339 -10.81 27.22 -14.01
N ARG A 340 -9.70 26.46 -14.00
CA ARG A 340 -9.32 25.59 -15.13
C ARG A 340 -10.33 24.46 -15.31
N MET A 341 -10.73 23.81 -14.22
CA MET A 341 -11.74 22.74 -14.24
C MET A 341 -13.07 23.26 -14.78
N LEU A 342 -13.54 24.42 -14.31
CA LEU A 342 -14.77 25.05 -14.81
C LEU A 342 -14.70 25.32 -16.32
N ARG A 343 -13.57 25.82 -16.83
CA ARG A 343 -13.35 26.01 -18.28
C ARG A 343 -13.41 24.71 -19.05
N LEU A 344 -12.78 23.64 -18.56
CA LEU A 344 -12.83 22.32 -19.20
C LEU A 344 -14.27 21.78 -19.27
N ILE A 345 -15.04 21.95 -18.19
CA ILE A 345 -16.43 21.49 -18.10
C ILE A 345 -17.35 22.31 -19.02
N THR A 346 -17.16 23.63 -19.08
CA THR A 346 -18.05 24.54 -19.82
C THR A 346 -17.80 24.56 -21.32
N GLU A 347 -16.51 24.60 -21.72
CA GLU A 347 -16.12 24.83 -23.11
C GLU A 347 -15.72 23.54 -23.82
N GLN A 348 -14.77 22.78 -23.26
CA GLN A 348 -14.10 21.70 -24.00
C GLN A 348 -14.88 20.38 -24.00
N ALA A 349 -15.31 19.93 -22.83
CA ALA A 349 -15.96 18.62 -22.69
C ALA A 349 -17.29 18.49 -23.45
N PRO A 350 -18.18 19.52 -23.46
CA PRO A 350 -19.43 19.43 -24.21
C PRO A 350 -19.21 19.38 -25.72
N MET A 351 -18.26 20.17 -26.22
CA MET A 351 -17.89 20.16 -27.64
C MET A 351 -17.27 18.82 -28.04
N ALA A 352 -16.38 18.26 -27.21
CA ALA A 352 -15.78 16.96 -27.46
C ALA A 352 -16.82 15.82 -27.49
N ALA A 353 -17.75 15.80 -26.53
CA ALA A 353 -18.79 14.77 -26.47
C ALA A 353 -19.74 14.85 -27.68
N LEU A 354 -20.13 16.06 -28.09
CA LEU A 354 -20.97 16.25 -29.27
C LEU A 354 -20.23 15.89 -30.56
N HIS A 355 -18.97 16.29 -30.70
CA HIS A 355 -18.14 15.97 -31.85
C HIS A 355 -17.92 14.45 -31.99
N LEU A 356 -17.71 13.74 -30.87
CA LEU A 356 -17.61 12.28 -30.88
C LEU A 356 -18.88 11.63 -31.44
N TYR A 357 -20.05 12.08 -30.99
CA TYR A 357 -21.33 11.59 -31.50
C TYR A 357 -21.51 11.92 -32.99
N GLN A 358 -21.27 13.17 -33.40
CA GLN A 358 -21.39 13.61 -34.79
C GLN A 358 -20.46 12.82 -35.71
N LYS A 359 -19.22 12.58 -35.30
CA LYS A 359 -18.27 11.79 -36.07
C LYS A 359 -18.77 10.37 -36.29
N ALA A 360 -19.39 9.75 -35.30
CA ALA A 360 -19.99 8.42 -35.46
C ALA A 360 -21.21 8.42 -36.41
N GLU A 361 -22.02 9.48 -36.41
CA GLU A 361 -23.11 9.62 -37.40
C GLU A 361 -22.58 9.83 -38.82
N GLU A 362 -21.56 10.66 -38.99
CA GLU A 362 -20.89 10.88 -40.29
C GLU A 362 -20.31 9.59 -40.85
N GLU A 363 -19.60 8.80 -40.04
CA GLU A 363 -19.04 7.51 -40.48
C GLU A 363 -20.13 6.47 -40.78
N ALA A 364 -21.26 6.51 -40.06
CA ALA A 364 -22.41 5.65 -40.38
C ALA A 364 -23.04 6.02 -41.73
N GLN A 365 -23.24 7.31 -42.01
CA GLN A 365 -23.69 7.80 -43.31
C GLN A 365 -22.68 7.44 -44.41
N HIS A 366 -21.38 7.57 -44.13
CA HIS A 366 -20.33 7.20 -45.07
C HIS A 366 -20.40 5.71 -45.43
N ILE A 367 -20.70 4.81 -44.50
CA ILE A 367 -20.93 3.38 -44.80
C ILE A 367 -22.09 3.19 -45.78
N GLU A 368 -23.23 3.85 -45.55
CA GLU A 368 -24.38 3.77 -46.46
C GLU A 368 -24.03 4.29 -47.86
N GLU A 369 -23.32 5.41 -47.95
CA GLU A 369 -22.84 5.97 -49.22
C GLU A 369 -21.86 5.02 -49.92
N GLN A 370 -20.94 4.38 -49.18
CA GLN A 370 -20.04 3.36 -49.71
C GLN A 370 -20.80 2.14 -50.24
N ILE A 371 -21.84 1.69 -49.55
CA ILE A 371 -22.65 0.56 -50.01
C ILE A 371 -23.45 0.93 -51.26
N ALA A 372 -24.01 2.14 -51.31
CA ALA A 372 -24.65 2.66 -52.53
C ALA A 372 -23.65 2.75 -53.70
N ARG A 373 -22.40 3.14 -53.43
CA ARG A 373 -21.31 3.12 -54.43
C ARG A 373 -21.05 1.71 -54.95
N VAL A 374 -20.88 0.72 -54.06
CA VAL A 374 -20.66 -0.70 -54.45
C VAL A 374 -21.85 -1.25 -55.25
N ASN A 375 -23.07 -0.94 -54.86
CA ASN A 375 -24.29 -1.38 -55.56
C ASN A 375 -24.39 -0.88 -56.99
N ARG A 376 -23.85 0.31 -57.30
CA ARG A 376 -23.76 0.80 -58.68
C ARG A 376 -22.83 -0.08 -59.52
N GLY A 377 -21.71 -0.53 -58.95
CA GLY A 377 -20.80 -1.48 -59.59
C GLY A 377 -21.46 -2.84 -59.80
N LEU A 378 -22.07 -3.41 -58.75
CA LEU A 378 -22.77 -4.69 -58.81
C LEU A 378 -23.94 -4.69 -59.81
N GLY A 379 -24.67 -3.58 -59.92
CA GLY A 379 -25.79 -3.44 -60.86
C GLY A 379 -25.39 -3.50 -62.35
N SER A 380 -24.10 -3.33 -62.67
CA SER A 380 -23.57 -3.42 -64.04
C SER A 380 -23.33 -4.87 -64.50
N VAL A 381 -23.36 -5.84 -63.59
CA VAL A 381 -23.07 -7.25 -63.87
C VAL A 381 -24.26 -8.13 -63.48
N GLU A 382 -24.59 -9.11 -64.31
CA GLU A 382 -25.59 -10.13 -63.98
C GLU A 382 -25.02 -11.15 -63.00
N PHE A 383 -25.73 -11.44 -61.90
CA PHE A 383 -25.28 -12.41 -60.88
C PHE A 383 -25.65 -13.85 -61.26
N ASN A 384 -26.89 -14.06 -61.67
CA ASN A 384 -27.34 -15.19 -62.47
C ASN A 384 -28.03 -14.64 -63.73
N ARG A 385 -28.33 -15.54 -64.68
CA ARG A 385 -29.04 -15.16 -65.90
C ARG A 385 -30.38 -14.51 -65.53
N GLY A 386 -30.53 -13.23 -65.85
CA GLY A 386 -31.73 -12.46 -65.52
C GLY A 386 -31.84 -11.98 -64.08
N THR A 387 -30.79 -12.07 -63.24
CA THR A 387 -30.82 -11.58 -61.85
C THR A 387 -29.67 -10.61 -61.55
N ARG A 388 -29.87 -9.74 -60.55
CA ARG A 388 -28.88 -8.79 -60.04
C ARG A 388 -28.65 -8.98 -58.56
N LEU A 389 -27.43 -8.72 -58.13
CA LEU A 389 -27.04 -8.74 -56.72
C LEU A 389 -26.94 -7.30 -56.21
N SER A 390 -27.44 -7.06 -55.00
CA SER A 390 -27.29 -5.80 -54.29
C SER A 390 -26.92 -6.05 -52.83
N LEU A 391 -26.03 -5.24 -52.29
CA LEU A 391 -25.62 -5.22 -50.90
C LEU A 391 -26.55 -4.27 -50.11
N HIS A 392 -27.10 -4.75 -49.01
CA HIS A 392 -27.95 -3.97 -48.12
C HIS A 392 -27.29 -3.81 -46.76
N ALA A 393 -27.47 -2.62 -46.18
CA ALA A 393 -27.12 -2.30 -44.80
C ALA A 393 -28.36 -1.77 -44.09
N ASP A 394 -29.12 -2.69 -43.49
CA ASP A 394 -30.31 -2.28 -42.76
C ASP A 394 -29.90 -1.74 -41.38
N PRO A 395 -30.34 -0.52 -41.01
CA PRO A 395 -29.95 0.10 -39.75
C PRO A 395 -30.56 -0.66 -38.57
N LYS A 396 -29.70 -1.06 -37.63
CA LYS A 396 -30.03 -1.69 -36.36
C LYS A 396 -30.02 -0.65 -35.26
N LYS A 397 -31.16 -0.51 -34.56
CA LYS A 397 -31.27 0.36 -33.39
C LYS A 397 -30.57 -0.29 -32.20
N LEU A 398 -29.41 0.26 -31.81
CA LEU A 398 -28.67 -0.13 -30.62
C LEU A 398 -28.98 0.83 -29.47
N THR A 399 -29.30 0.28 -28.29
CA THR A 399 -29.56 1.07 -27.08
C THR A 399 -28.36 1.94 -26.69
N ALA A 400 -27.14 1.44 -26.88
CA ALA A 400 -25.90 2.17 -26.59
C ALA A 400 -25.74 3.46 -27.43
N VAL A 401 -26.23 3.46 -28.68
CA VAL A 401 -26.19 4.64 -29.56
C VAL A 401 -27.17 5.71 -29.08
N THR A 402 -28.39 5.32 -28.72
CA THR A 402 -29.39 6.23 -28.14
C THR A 402 -28.90 6.82 -26.82
N ASP A 403 -28.32 5.99 -25.95
CA ASP A 403 -27.77 6.44 -24.66
C ASP A 403 -26.59 7.42 -24.86
N LEU A 404 -25.67 7.13 -25.81
CA LEU A 404 -24.59 8.06 -26.16
C LEU A 404 -25.14 9.41 -26.64
N HIS A 405 -26.15 9.40 -27.51
CA HIS A 405 -26.79 10.63 -27.99
C HIS A 405 -27.42 11.42 -26.84
N GLU A 406 -28.16 10.77 -25.94
CA GLU A 406 -28.78 11.42 -24.79
C GLU A 406 -27.74 11.99 -23.81
N ARG A 407 -26.64 11.28 -23.58
CA ARG A 407 -25.51 11.76 -22.77
C ARG A 407 -24.86 12.99 -23.41
N ALA A 408 -24.51 12.92 -24.70
CA ALA A 408 -23.93 14.06 -25.42
C ALA A 408 -24.85 15.28 -25.42
N ARG A 409 -26.17 15.07 -25.62
CA ARG A 409 -27.18 16.14 -25.58
C ARG A 409 -27.34 16.75 -24.20
N ARG A 410 -27.34 15.95 -23.12
CA ARG A 410 -27.41 16.46 -21.73
C ARG A 410 -26.18 17.29 -21.37
N ILE A 411 -24.99 16.82 -21.74
CA ILE A 411 -23.73 17.53 -21.49
C ILE A 411 -23.70 18.85 -22.26
N SER A 412 -24.10 18.85 -23.54
CA SER A 412 -24.16 20.07 -24.36
C SER A 412 -25.25 21.05 -23.93
N GLY A 413 -26.45 20.54 -23.61
CA GLY A 413 -27.61 21.37 -23.28
C GLY A 413 -27.49 22.18 -21.98
N ARG A 414 -26.55 21.81 -21.09
CA ARG A 414 -26.30 22.53 -19.82
C ARG A 414 -25.20 23.59 -19.92
N SER A 415 -24.47 23.68 -21.04
CA SER A 415 -23.32 24.59 -21.19
C SER A 415 -23.65 26.06 -20.89
N LEU A 416 -24.84 26.55 -21.28
CA LEU A 416 -25.30 27.92 -20.97
C LEU A 416 -25.55 28.15 -19.46
N ALA A 417 -26.17 27.19 -18.77
CA ALA A 417 -26.44 27.30 -17.34
C ALA A 417 -25.15 27.21 -16.50
N VAL A 418 -24.19 26.36 -16.90
CA VAL A 418 -22.87 26.27 -16.27
C VAL A 418 -22.04 27.52 -16.53
N SER A 419 -22.14 28.13 -17.71
CA SER A 419 -21.50 29.43 -18.01
C SER A 419 -22.03 30.56 -17.13
N MET A 420 -23.28 30.48 -16.68
CA MET A 420 -23.88 31.40 -15.69
C MET A 420 -23.51 31.06 -14.23
N ARG A 421 -22.58 30.13 -14.00
CA ARG A 421 -22.12 29.67 -12.68
C ARG A 421 -23.26 29.14 -11.78
N ASP A 422 -24.27 28.51 -12.37
CA ASP A 422 -25.23 27.72 -11.59
C ASP A 422 -24.51 26.49 -11.01
N GLU A 423 -24.36 26.44 -9.69
CA GLU A 423 -23.65 25.39 -8.98
C GLU A 423 -24.26 24.00 -9.24
N LYS A 424 -25.59 23.91 -9.29
CA LYS A 424 -26.29 22.64 -9.51
C LYS A 424 -26.07 22.15 -10.94
N ALA A 425 -26.20 23.05 -11.91
CA ALA A 425 -25.93 22.71 -13.31
C ALA A 425 -24.48 22.27 -13.52
N THR A 426 -23.53 22.95 -12.86
CA THR A 426 -22.09 22.64 -12.94
C THR A 426 -21.80 21.25 -12.40
N HIS A 427 -22.33 20.95 -11.22
CA HIS A 427 -22.17 19.63 -10.59
C HIS A 427 -22.78 18.52 -11.44
N ASP A 428 -24.02 18.70 -11.93
CA ASP A 428 -24.69 17.70 -12.77
C ASP A 428 -23.98 17.48 -14.11
N GLN A 429 -23.45 18.55 -14.73
CA GLN A 429 -22.66 18.43 -15.96
C GLN A 429 -21.33 17.72 -15.71
N TYR A 430 -20.63 18.06 -14.62
CA TYR A 430 -19.40 17.38 -14.23
C TYR A 430 -19.62 15.88 -13.99
N ARG A 431 -20.68 15.52 -13.27
CA ARG A 431 -21.07 14.12 -13.06
C ARG A 431 -21.30 13.40 -14.38
N ASP A 432 -22.11 13.98 -15.28
CA ASP A 432 -22.44 13.33 -16.54
C ASP A 432 -21.19 13.17 -17.46
N ILE A 433 -20.25 14.12 -17.43
CA ILE A 433 -18.95 14.01 -18.12
C ILE A 433 -18.10 12.88 -17.52
N LEU A 434 -18.00 12.82 -16.19
CA LEU A 434 -17.25 11.77 -15.51
C LEU A 434 -17.86 10.40 -15.75
N ASP A 435 -19.18 10.27 -15.72
CA ASP A 435 -19.89 9.03 -16.01
C ASP A 435 -19.58 8.54 -17.42
N LEU A 436 -19.60 9.43 -18.42
CA LEU A 436 -19.23 9.09 -19.80
C LEU A 436 -17.75 8.71 -19.91
N ARG A 437 -16.84 9.48 -19.28
CA ARG A 437 -15.40 9.19 -19.28
C ARG A 437 -15.11 7.83 -18.64
N ASN A 438 -15.70 7.56 -17.48
CA ASN A 438 -15.49 6.33 -16.73
C ASN A 438 -16.08 5.13 -17.50
N LEU A 439 -17.22 5.31 -18.15
CA LEU A 439 -17.80 4.28 -19.01
C LEU A 439 -16.88 3.94 -20.20
N LEU A 440 -16.28 4.96 -20.84
CA LEU A 440 -15.33 4.78 -21.95
C LEU A 440 -13.97 4.20 -21.50
N ALA A 441 -13.51 4.54 -20.30
CA ALA A 441 -12.23 4.07 -19.75
C ALA A 441 -12.33 2.74 -19.00
N SER A 442 -13.53 2.24 -18.72
CA SER A 442 -13.75 1.04 -17.92
C SER A 442 -13.37 -0.23 -18.69
N ASP A 443 -12.65 -1.12 -18.00
CA ASP A 443 -12.25 -2.43 -18.49
C ASP A 443 -13.28 -3.54 -18.24
N SER A 444 -14.44 -3.20 -17.68
CA SER A 444 -15.51 -4.19 -17.47
C SER A 444 -16.04 -4.71 -18.81
N ALA A 445 -16.45 -5.99 -18.85
CA ALA A 445 -16.97 -6.61 -20.06
C ALA A 445 -18.19 -5.86 -20.62
N GLU A 446 -19.08 -5.39 -19.74
CA GLU A 446 -20.27 -4.61 -20.05
C GLU A 446 -19.92 -3.24 -20.64
N ALA A 447 -18.99 -2.50 -20.03
CA ALA A 447 -18.58 -1.18 -20.52
C ALA A 447 -17.86 -1.27 -21.87
N ARG A 448 -17.01 -2.28 -22.06
CA ARG A 448 -16.38 -2.55 -23.36
C ARG A 448 -17.41 -2.91 -24.43
N GLN A 449 -18.43 -3.70 -24.08
CA GLN A 449 -19.50 -4.05 -25.01
C GLN A 449 -20.32 -2.81 -25.38
N TRP A 450 -20.73 -2.01 -24.39
CA TRP A 450 -21.42 -0.74 -24.64
C TRP A 450 -20.58 0.19 -25.52
N THR A 451 -19.28 0.32 -25.26
CA THR A 451 -18.37 1.18 -26.04
C THR A 451 -18.27 0.69 -27.48
N ARG A 452 -18.15 -0.63 -27.70
CA ARG A 452 -18.20 -1.22 -29.05
C ARG A 452 -19.53 -0.92 -29.73
N ASP A 453 -20.66 -1.11 -29.06
CA ASP A 453 -21.97 -0.89 -29.66
C ASP A 453 -22.27 0.59 -29.93
N ALA A 454 -21.74 1.50 -29.12
CA ALA A 454 -21.93 2.94 -29.28
C ALA A 454 -21.02 3.56 -30.35
N LEU A 455 -19.73 3.18 -30.38
CA LEU A 455 -18.70 3.83 -31.20
C LEU A 455 -18.31 3.05 -32.47
N ASP A 456 -18.41 1.72 -32.47
CA ASP A 456 -18.15 0.95 -33.68
C ASP A 456 -19.39 0.96 -34.58
N VAL A 457 -19.41 1.91 -35.52
CA VAL A 457 -20.52 2.15 -36.44
C VAL A 457 -20.89 0.92 -37.28
N ARG A 458 -19.97 -0.04 -37.45
CA ARG A 458 -20.23 -1.28 -38.20
C ARG A 458 -21.30 -2.13 -37.53
N ASN A 459 -21.39 -2.10 -36.20
CA ASN A 459 -22.39 -2.86 -35.44
C ASN A 459 -23.80 -2.28 -35.58
N ARG A 460 -23.92 -1.05 -36.11
CA ARG A 460 -25.20 -0.37 -36.35
C ARG A 460 -25.92 -0.89 -37.60
N PHE A 461 -25.31 -1.78 -38.37
CA PHE A 461 -25.90 -2.28 -39.61
C PHE A 461 -26.00 -3.81 -39.59
N THR A 462 -27.08 -4.32 -40.17
CA THR A 462 -27.17 -5.73 -40.56
C THR A 462 -26.86 -5.82 -42.05
N LEU A 463 -25.67 -6.37 -42.36
CA LEU A 463 -25.21 -6.50 -43.74
C LEU A 463 -25.67 -7.82 -44.36
N TYR A 464 -26.29 -7.75 -45.52
CA TYR A 464 -26.69 -8.91 -46.33
C TYR A 464 -26.71 -8.56 -47.81
N CYS A 465 -26.70 -9.57 -48.68
CA CYS A 465 -26.91 -9.37 -50.12
C CYS A 465 -28.29 -9.86 -50.53
N ALA A 466 -28.98 -9.13 -51.39
CA ALA A 466 -30.25 -9.50 -51.99
C ALA A 466 -30.06 -9.76 -53.48
N GLU A 467 -30.54 -10.91 -53.94
CA GLU A 467 -30.67 -11.25 -55.34
C GLU A 467 -32.10 -10.92 -55.80
N THR A 468 -32.20 -10.10 -56.83
CA THR A 468 -33.47 -9.63 -57.39
C THR A 468 -33.56 -9.95 -58.88
N ASP A 469 -34.76 -10.21 -59.38
CA ASP A 469 -35.00 -10.34 -60.82
C ASP A 469 -34.67 -9.01 -61.53
N SER A 470 -33.92 -9.08 -62.63
CA SER A 470 -33.43 -7.92 -63.38
C SER A 470 -34.53 -7.13 -64.10
N THR A 471 -35.68 -7.74 -64.36
CA THR A 471 -36.81 -7.16 -65.10
C THR A 471 -37.97 -6.79 -64.18
N THR A 472 -38.34 -7.67 -63.25
CA THR A 472 -39.47 -7.43 -62.33
C THR A 472 -39.04 -6.74 -61.03
N GLY A 473 -37.76 -6.85 -60.65
CA GLY A 473 -37.25 -6.32 -59.38
C GLY A 473 -37.69 -7.14 -58.15
N GLU A 474 -38.35 -8.29 -58.35
CA GLU A 474 -38.80 -9.13 -57.24
C GLU A 474 -37.61 -9.77 -56.51
N LEU A 475 -37.69 -9.80 -55.17
CA LEU A 475 -36.69 -10.46 -54.33
C LEU A 475 -36.76 -11.97 -54.54
N ILE A 476 -35.66 -12.55 -55.00
CA ILE A 476 -35.52 -13.99 -55.21
C ILE A 476 -34.94 -14.63 -53.96
N ARG A 477 -33.81 -14.11 -53.47
CA ARG A 477 -33.06 -14.73 -52.37
C ARG A 477 -32.23 -13.70 -51.60
N THR A 478 -32.06 -13.95 -50.30
CA THR A 478 -31.17 -13.17 -49.42
C THR A 478 -30.00 -14.03 -48.96
N TYR A 479 -28.80 -13.45 -48.98
CA TYR A 479 -27.55 -14.07 -48.56
C TYR A 479 -27.00 -13.34 -47.35
N SER A 480 -26.82 -14.03 -46.23
CA SER A 480 -26.19 -13.50 -45.02
C SER A 480 -25.13 -14.47 -44.50
N ASN A 481 -24.14 -13.96 -43.78
CA ASN A 481 -23.04 -14.76 -43.23
C ASN A 481 -23.50 -15.77 -42.14
N ALA A 482 -24.77 -15.70 -41.71
CA ALA A 482 -25.38 -16.58 -40.72
C ALA A 482 -26.28 -17.68 -41.33
N GLY A 483 -26.47 -17.68 -42.66
CA GLY A 483 -27.27 -18.67 -43.37
C GLY A 483 -26.45 -19.88 -43.80
N ALA A 484 -27.04 -21.08 -43.71
CA ALA A 484 -26.46 -22.33 -44.21
C ALA A 484 -26.46 -22.33 -45.75
N ASN A 485 -25.42 -21.78 -46.38
CA ASN A 485 -25.21 -21.84 -47.83
C ASN A 485 -24.12 -22.86 -48.18
N SER A 486 -24.17 -23.41 -49.40
CA SER A 486 -23.11 -24.28 -49.92
C SER A 486 -21.81 -23.49 -50.11
N GLY A 487 -20.65 -24.09 -49.80
CA GLY A 487 -19.35 -23.40 -49.85
C GLY A 487 -19.07 -22.69 -51.18
N GLY A 488 -19.50 -23.28 -52.31
CA GLY A 488 -19.36 -22.67 -53.64
C GLY A 488 -20.26 -21.45 -53.88
N GLU A 489 -21.43 -21.37 -53.26
CA GLU A 489 -22.30 -20.18 -53.35
C GLU A 489 -21.72 -19.01 -52.56
N GLN A 490 -21.03 -19.30 -51.44
CA GLN A 490 -20.37 -18.28 -50.62
C GLN A 490 -19.13 -17.73 -51.33
N GLU A 491 -18.33 -18.58 -51.99
CA GLU A 491 -17.22 -18.15 -52.85
C GLU A 491 -17.69 -17.27 -54.00
N LYS A 492 -18.79 -17.65 -54.68
CA LYS A 492 -19.39 -16.86 -55.75
C LYS A 492 -19.84 -15.48 -55.25
N LEU A 493 -20.56 -15.43 -54.13
CA LEU A 493 -21.02 -14.17 -53.54
C LEU A 493 -19.84 -13.26 -53.22
N MET A 494 -18.80 -13.82 -52.57
CA MET A 494 -17.58 -13.10 -52.22
C MET A 494 -16.87 -12.55 -53.45
N ALA A 495 -16.74 -13.33 -54.52
CA ALA A 495 -16.11 -12.89 -55.76
C ALA A 495 -16.87 -11.72 -56.41
N PHE A 496 -18.20 -11.78 -56.47
CA PHE A 496 -19.03 -10.69 -57.01
C PHE A 496 -18.97 -9.43 -56.15
N CYS A 497 -19.12 -9.56 -54.83
CA CYS A 497 -18.98 -8.45 -53.90
C CYS A 497 -17.60 -7.80 -53.97
N LEU A 498 -16.53 -8.60 -54.07
CA LEU A 498 -15.16 -8.13 -54.23
C LEU A 498 -14.97 -7.42 -55.58
N ALA A 499 -15.47 -7.98 -56.68
CA ALA A 499 -15.41 -7.36 -58.00
C ALA A 499 -16.10 -5.99 -58.00
N GLY A 500 -17.32 -5.90 -57.47
CA GLY A 500 -18.07 -4.65 -57.38
C GLY A 500 -17.39 -3.63 -56.45
N ALA A 501 -16.88 -4.07 -55.31
CA ALA A 501 -16.21 -3.20 -54.35
C ALA A 501 -14.87 -2.68 -54.86
N LEU A 502 -14.04 -3.53 -55.46
CA LEU A 502 -12.76 -3.14 -56.02
C LEU A 502 -12.93 -2.26 -57.27
N SER A 503 -13.90 -2.59 -58.15
CA SER A 503 -14.12 -1.86 -59.40
C SER A 503 -14.41 -0.40 -59.09
N PHE A 504 -15.24 -0.14 -58.10
CA PHE A 504 -15.59 1.22 -57.72
C PHE A 504 -14.51 1.93 -56.89
N ASN A 505 -13.84 1.25 -55.96
CA ASN A 505 -12.80 1.87 -55.12
C ASN A 505 -11.51 2.17 -55.88
N LEU A 506 -11.20 1.39 -56.91
CA LEU A 506 -10.01 1.57 -57.75
C LEU A 506 -10.31 2.37 -59.02
N ALA A 507 -11.58 2.71 -59.27
CA ALA A 507 -11.96 3.58 -60.37
C ALA A 507 -11.56 5.03 -60.12
N ASP A 508 -11.24 5.74 -61.20
CA ASP A 508 -10.98 7.17 -61.14
C ASP A 508 -12.27 7.91 -60.73
N PRO A 509 -12.29 8.64 -59.61
CA PRO A 509 -13.46 9.39 -59.17
C PRO A 509 -13.94 10.46 -60.18
N SER A 510 -13.07 10.87 -61.11
CA SER A 510 -13.36 11.87 -62.15
C SER A 510 -14.03 11.29 -63.40
N THR A 511 -14.06 9.96 -63.55
CA THR A 511 -14.59 9.27 -64.74
C THR A 511 -15.87 8.51 -64.40
N SER A 512 -16.89 8.61 -65.25
CA SER A 512 -18.20 7.99 -65.01
C SER A 512 -18.31 6.52 -65.42
N ASP A 513 -17.25 5.92 -65.97
CA ASP A 513 -17.28 4.55 -66.51
C ASP A 513 -16.94 3.45 -65.47
N ASN A 514 -16.62 3.86 -64.23
CA ASN A 514 -16.25 3.00 -63.10
C ASN A 514 -15.15 1.97 -63.41
N ARG A 515 -14.28 2.23 -64.39
CA ARG A 515 -13.16 1.33 -64.69
C ARG A 515 -11.99 1.57 -63.73
N PRO A 516 -11.43 0.50 -63.14
CA PRO A 516 -10.29 0.61 -62.23
C PRO A 516 -9.03 1.12 -62.95
N VAL A 517 -8.35 2.10 -62.34
CA VAL A 517 -7.07 2.66 -62.82
C VAL A 517 -5.93 1.65 -62.64
N PHE A 518 -5.94 0.95 -61.51
CA PHE A 518 -5.09 -0.21 -61.24
C PHE A 518 -5.97 -1.45 -61.16
N SER A 519 -5.87 -2.33 -62.16
CA SER A 519 -6.87 -3.35 -62.41
C SER A 519 -6.32 -4.77 -62.45
N GLN A 520 -5.05 -5.00 -62.09
CA GLN A 520 -4.50 -6.35 -62.08
C GLN A 520 -4.99 -7.13 -60.87
N LEU A 521 -5.65 -8.27 -61.11
CA LEU A 521 -6.11 -9.19 -60.08
C LEU A 521 -5.41 -10.55 -60.27
N MET A 522 -4.59 -10.94 -59.30
CA MET A 522 -3.93 -12.25 -59.28
C MET A 522 -4.81 -13.25 -58.54
N LEU A 523 -5.13 -14.37 -59.19
CA LEU A 523 -5.89 -15.48 -58.61
C LEU A 523 -5.00 -16.71 -58.58
N ASP A 524 -4.56 -17.09 -57.38
CA ASP A 524 -3.80 -18.32 -57.14
C ASP A 524 -4.76 -19.47 -56.80
N GLU A 525 -4.51 -20.66 -57.36
CA GLU A 525 -5.40 -21.83 -57.23
C GLU A 525 -6.86 -21.53 -57.62
N ALA A 526 -7.03 -20.70 -58.64
CA ALA A 526 -8.35 -20.18 -59.01
C ALA A 526 -9.30 -21.32 -59.40
N PHE A 527 -10.39 -21.45 -58.65
CA PHE A 527 -11.51 -22.35 -58.95
C PHE A 527 -11.16 -23.85 -59.04
N SER A 528 -10.08 -24.29 -58.39
CA SER A 528 -9.65 -25.70 -58.43
C SER A 528 -10.61 -26.67 -57.73
N LYS A 529 -11.51 -26.15 -56.89
CA LYS A 529 -12.57 -26.89 -56.16
C LYS A 529 -13.98 -26.32 -56.37
N SER A 530 -14.12 -25.28 -57.18
CA SER A 530 -15.38 -24.57 -57.37
C SER A 530 -16.12 -25.12 -58.58
N ASP A 531 -17.46 -25.04 -58.59
CA ASP A 531 -18.27 -25.46 -59.73
C ASP A 531 -17.87 -24.68 -61.00
N PRO A 532 -17.70 -25.35 -62.17
CA PRO A 532 -17.35 -24.69 -63.43
C PRO A 532 -18.27 -23.52 -63.81
N VAL A 533 -19.56 -23.60 -63.49
CA VAL A 533 -20.53 -22.53 -63.77
C VAL A 533 -20.27 -21.31 -62.88
N PHE A 534 -19.87 -21.50 -61.63
CA PHE A 534 -19.58 -20.40 -60.71
C PHE A 534 -18.27 -19.69 -61.06
N ALA A 535 -17.27 -20.46 -61.46
CA ALA A 535 -15.99 -19.94 -61.93
C ALA A 535 -16.15 -19.07 -63.18
N ASP A 536 -16.94 -19.54 -64.16
CA ASP A 536 -17.28 -18.77 -65.36
C ASP A 536 -17.96 -17.43 -65.00
N GLN A 537 -18.97 -17.46 -64.12
CA GLN A 537 -19.68 -16.26 -63.70
C GLN A 537 -18.78 -15.25 -62.96
N ALA A 538 -17.92 -15.73 -62.05
CA ALA A 538 -16.98 -14.87 -61.32
C ALA A 538 -15.93 -14.23 -62.24
N LEU A 539 -15.34 -15.00 -63.15
CA LEU A 539 -14.38 -14.50 -64.15
C LEU A 539 -15.02 -13.51 -65.11
N SER A 540 -16.26 -13.78 -65.54
CA SER A 540 -17.07 -12.85 -66.33
C SER A 540 -17.31 -11.53 -65.60
N ALA A 541 -17.62 -11.59 -64.30
CA ALA A 541 -17.82 -10.41 -63.48
C ALA A 541 -16.55 -9.55 -63.38
N PHE A 542 -15.40 -10.15 -63.06
CA PHE A 542 -14.13 -9.41 -63.01
C PHE A 542 -13.75 -8.79 -64.35
N ARG A 543 -13.91 -9.53 -65.46
CA ARG A 543 -13.61 -9.01 -66.81
C ARG A 543 -14.54 -7.86 -67.19
N LYS A 544 -15.85 -7.99 -66.95
CA LYS A 544 -16.84 -6.92 -67.22
C LYS A 544 -16.57 -5.67 -66.36
N SER A 545 -16.05 -5.87 -65.15
CA SER A 545 -15.67 -4.82 -64.22
C SER A 545 -14.33 -4.15 -64.57
N GLY A 546 -13.65 -4.57 -65.65
CA GLY A 546 -12.42 -3.95 -66.15
C GLY A 546 -11.13 -4.46 -65.54
N PHE A 547 -11.14 -5.58 -64.81
CA PHE A 547 -9.93 -6.18 -64.24
C PHE A 547 -9.10 -6.95 -65.27
N GLN A 548 -7.79 -6.78 -65.22
CA GLN A 548 -6.80 -7.63 -65.87
C GLN A 548 -6.52 -8.84 -64.96
N LEU A 549 -6.98 -10.01 -65.38
CA LEU A 549 -6.83 -11.24 -64.61
C LEU A 549 -5.46 -11.89 -64.88
N LEU A 550 -4.73 -12.22 -63.81
CA LEU A 550 -3.58 -13.14 -63.84
C LEU A 550 -3.95 -14.39 -63.04
N ILE A 551 -4.12 -15.51 -63.73
CA ILE A 551 -4.60 -16.75 -63.12
C ILE A 551 -3.46 -17.75 -63.05
N VAL A 552 -3.18 -18.27 -61.85
CA VAL A 552 -2.30 -19.41 -61.64
C VAL A 552 -3.19 -20.63 -61.41
N ALA A 553 -3.15 -21.58 -62.34
CA ALA A 553 -3.95 -22.79 -62.31
C ALA A 553 -3.14 -23.99 -62.81
N THR A 554 -3.48 -25.18 -62.32
CA THR A 554 -2.97 -26.45 -62.85
C THR A 554 -3.59 -26.75 -64.22
N VAL A 555 -2.91 -27.55 -65.04
CA VAL A 555 -3.33 -27.88 -66.42
C VAL A 555 -4.68 -28.63 -66.45
N GLU A 556 -5.12 -29.18 -65.32
CA GLU A 556 -6.36 -29.98 -65.22
C GLU A 556 -7.64 -29.11 -65.13
N ASN A 557 -7.55 -27.85 -64.68
CA ASN A 557 -8.72 -26.96 -64.46
C ASN A 557 -8.97 -25.95 -65.59
N THR A 558 -8.51 -26.25 -66.81
CA THR A 558 -8.28 -25.23 -67.84
C THR A 558 -9.47 -24.88 -68.72
N THR A 559 -10.47 -25.76 -68.85
CA THR A 559 -11.61 -25.54 -69.76
C THR A 559 -12.45 -24.33 -69.35
N THR A 560 -12.59 -24.10 -68.04
CA THR A 560 -13.43 -23.03 -67.49
C THR A 560 -12.80 -21.64 -67.61
N ILE A 561 -11.47 -21.55 -67.53
CA ILE A 561 -10.73 -20.28 -67.59
C ILE A 561 -10.40 -19.86 -69.03
N GLN A 562 -10.37 -20.81 -69.97
CA GLN A 562 -9.99 -20.60 -71.37
C GLN A 562 -10.67 -19.41 -72.07
N PRO A 563 -11.98 -19.13 -71.89
CA PRO A 563 -12.63 -17.98 -72.53
C PRO A 563 -12.16 -16.61 -72.04
N TYR A 564 -11.47 -16.56 -70.89
CA TYR A 564 -11.09 -15.34 -70.19
C TYR A 564 -9.58 -15.03 -70.26
N ILE A 565 -8.80 -15.87 -70.94
CA ILE A 565 -7.35 -15.73 -71.06
C ILE A 565 -6.94 -15.37 -72.49
N ASP A 566 -6.13 -14.32 -72.64
CA ASP A 566 -5.57 -13.90 -73.94
C ASP A 566 -4.13 -14.41 -74.15
N SER A 567 -3.45 -14.81 -73.07
CA SER A 567 -2.06 -15.26 -73.09
C SER A 567 -1.82 -16.28 -71.97
N VAL A 568 -1.03 -17.32 -72.26
CA VAL A 568 -0.72 -18.38 -71.30
C VAL A 568 0.79 -18.51 -71.14
N VAL A 569 1.25 -18.58 -69.89
CA VAL A 569 2.64 -18.88 -69.55
C VAL A 569 2.66 -20.24 -68.87
N MET A 570 3.19 -21.25 -69.57
CA MET A 570 3.38 -22.58 -69.02
C MET A 570 4.65 -22.62 -68.20
N VAL A 571 4.53 -23.04 -66.94
CA VAL A 571 5.66 -23.27 -66.04
C VAL A 571 5.87 -24.78 -65.92
N SER A 572 7.07 -25.26 -66.25
CA SER A 572 7.42 -26.67 -66.11
C SER A 572 8.69 -26.83 -65.29
N LYS A 573 8.67 -27.79 -64.36
CA LYS A 573 9.82 -28.17 -63.55
C LYS A 573 10.20 -29.59 -63.95
N ARG A 574 11.36 -29.75 -64.60
CA ARG A 574 11.88 -31.06 -64.98
C ARG A 574 12.73 -31.59 -63.84
N ASP A 575 12.31 -32.71 -63.26
CA ASP A 575 13.11 -33.42 -62.27
C ASP A 575 14.03 -34.41 -62.98
N THR A 576 15.34 -34.13 -62.95
CA THR A 576 16.36 -34.98 -63.57
C THR A 576 17.34 -35.41 -62.48
N PRO A 577 17.58 -36.72 -62.27
CA PRO A 577 18.44 -37.19 -61.19
C PRO A 577 19.84 -36.57 -61.25
N GLY A 578 20.26 -35.92 -60.17
CA GLY A 578 21.60 -35.32 -60.03
C GLY A 578 21.72 -33.85 -60.51
N ILE A 579 20.64 -33.23 -60.97
CA ILE A 579 20.60 -31.79 -61.31
C ILE A 579 19.57 -31.12 -60.41
N GLU A 580 19.90 -29.93 -59.87
CA GLU A 580 18.94 -29.14 -59.10
C GLU A 580 17.75 -28.78 -60.02
N PRO A 581 16.50 -29.07 -59.62
CA PRO A 581 15.37 -28.93 -60.52
C PRO A 581 15.01 -27.45 -60.71
N ILE A 582 15.30 -26.91 -61.90
CA ILE A 582 15.05 -25.52 -62.29
C ILE A 582 13.66 -25.40 -62.95
N ALA A 583 12.89 -24.39 -62.54
CA ALA A 583 11.64 -24.04 -63.22
C ALA A 583 11.94 -23.32 -64.54
N SER A 584 11.28 -23.75 -65.62
CA SER A 584 11.36 -23.11 -66.94
C SER A 584 9.99 -22.60 -67.34
N THR A 585 9.95 -21.45 -68.01
CA THR A 585 8.70 -20.82 -68.48
C THR A 585 8.66 -20.78 -70.00
N ARG A 586 7.49 -21.03 -70.57
CA ARG A 586 7.24 -20.90 -72.01
C ARG A 586 5.89 -20.23 -72.24
N THR A 587 5.88 -19.14 -73.00
CA THR A 587 4.64 -18.51 -73.46
C THR A 587 4.05 -19.34 -74.61
N VAL A 588 2.75 -19.62 -74.54
CA VAL A 588 2.04 -20.43 -75.54
C VAL A 588 0.77 -19.70 -75.99
N THR A 589 0.31 -19.98 -77.21
CA THR A 589 -0.98 -19.46 -77.66
C THR A 589 -2.13 -20.21 -76.99
N VAL A 590 -3.31 -19.60 -76.88
CA VAL A 590 -4.51 -20.25 -76.31
C VAL A 590 -4.87 -21.53 -77.08
N ARG A 591 -4.60 -21.58 -78.40
CA ARG A 591 -4.80 -22.75 -79.24
C ARG A 591 -3.80 -23.87 -78.94
N GLU A 592 -2.51 -23.55 -78.88
CA GLU A 592 -1.47 -24.52 -78.48
C GLU A 592 -1.70 -25.05 -77.06
N PHE A 593 -2.15 -24.20 -76.15
CA PHE A 593 -2.52 -24.59 -74.80
C PHE A 593 -3.69 -25.59 -74.79
N ALA A 594 -4.74 -25.34 -75.58
CA ALA A 594 -5.88 -26.25 -75.69
C ALA A 594 -5.49 -27.63 -76.23
N GLU A 595 -4.57 -27.66 -77.21
CA GLU A 595 -4.01 -28.90 -77.76
C GLU A 595 -3.19 -29.66 -76.69
N ILE A 596 -2.32 -28.96 -75.94
CA ILE A 596 -1.49 -29.54 -74.87
C ILE A 596 -2.33 -30.05 -73.69
N SER A 597 -3.34 -29.29 -73.26
CA SER A 597 -4.28 -29.72 -72.21
C SER A 597 -5.06 -30.96 -72.63
N HIS A 598 -5.47 -31.06 -73.90
CA HIS A 598 -6.13 -32.26 -74.42
C HIS A 598 -5.20 -33.48 -74.46
N GLU A 599 -3.92 -33.30 -74.84
CA GLU A 599 -2.92 -34.37 -74.83
C GLU A 599 -2.61 -34.87 -73.40
N LEU A 600 -2.50 -33.95 -72.43
CA LEU A 600 -2.23 -34.27 -71.02
C LEU A 600 -3.44 -34.91 -70.32
N ALA A 601 -4.67 -34.47 -70.63
CA ALA A 601 -5.90 -35.08 -70.11
C ALA A 601 -6.19 -36.47 -70.71
N GLY A 602 -5.63 -36.77 -71.90
CA GLY A 602 -5.77 -38.05 -72.58
C GLY A 602 -4.70 -39.10 -72.23
N ALA A 603 -3.66 -38.73 -71.47
CA ALA A 603 -2.60 -39.66 -71.07
C ALA A 603 -2.99 -40.43 -69.78
N PRO A 604 -2.98 -41.77 -69.76
CA PRO A 604 -3.16 -42.49 -68.51
C PRO A 604 -2.00 -42.18 -67.57
N ALA A 605 -2.31 -41.79 -66.33
CA ALA A 605 -1.34 -41.48 -65.30
C ALA A 605 -0.31 -42.61 -65.16
N ALA A 606 0.91 -42.38 -65.65
CA ALA A 606 2.03 -43.26 -65.41
C ALA A 606 2.36 -43.19 -63.92
N ALA A 607 2.09 -44.28 -63.21
CA ALA A 607 2.44 -44.48 -61.81
C ALA A 607 3.93 -44.15 -61.61
N THR A 608 4.20 -43.05 -60.90
CA THR A 608 5.55 -42.73 -60.46
C THR A 608 5.69 -43.25 -59.04
N VAL A 609 6.40 -44.37 -58.91
CA VAL A 609 6.83 -44.96 -57.64
C VAL A 609 8.07 -44.20 -57.16
N ARG A 610 7.96 -43.67 -55.93
CA ARG A 610 8.95 -43.07 -55.01
C ARG A 610 8.97 -41.55 -54.93
#